data_AF-M5CG93-F1
#
_entry.id   AF-M5CG93-F1
#
_cell.length_a   1.000
_cell.length_b   1.000
_cell.length_c   1.000
_cell.angle_alpha   90.00
_cell.angle_beta   90.00
_cell.angle_gamma   90.00
#
_symmetry.space_group_name_H-M   'P 1'
#
loop_
_entity.id
_entity.type
_entity.pdbx_description
1 polymer ?
#
loop_
_entity_poly.entity_id
_entity_poly.type
_entity_poly.pdbx_seq_one_letter_code
_entity_poly.pdbx_strand_id
1 'polypeptide(L)'
;MAGTANERENLNNARVIFCAGKQCNGWFGTADVVKQLSRAMTLVKKQFPNKDHVFIFNNATIHTKLPETVPNVSKLTLGPSQKVKGKEFGTSGEKILVNYTPAVLPDRTIQQLYHPLDHPIKNVLNV
;
A
#
# COMPACT_ATOMS: atom_id res chain seq x y z
N MET A 1 15.84 29.71 -11.59
CA MET A 1 14.72 30.31 -10.84
C MET A 1 13.41 29.90 -11.48
N ALA A 2 12.64 29.05 -10.83
CA ALA A 2 11.21 28.82 -11.12
C ALA A 2 10.60 28.08 -9.92
N GLY A 3 10.39 28.81 -8.81
CA GLY A 3 9.61 28.30 -7.69
C GLY A 3 8.13 28.50 -8.03
N THR A 4 7.42 27.43 -8.35
CA THR A 4 5.98 27.48 -8.58
C THR A 4 5.26 27.65 -7.25
N ALA A 5 4.34 28.61 -7.21
CA ALA A 5 3.56 28.97 -6.04
C ALA A 5 2.63 27.83 -5.62
N ASN A 6 2.97 27.02 -4.61
CA ASN A 6 1.98 26.25 -3.85
C ASN A 6 2.41 25.63 -2.50
N GLU A 7 3.41 26.17 -1.81
CA GLU A 7 3.78 25.65 -0.47
C GLU A 7 3.92 26.75 0.58
N ARG A 8 2.91 27.61 0.70
CA ARG A 8 2.62 28.16 2.02
C ARG A 8 1.73 27.15 2.72
N GLU A 9 2.32 26.29 3.56
CA GLU A 9 1.58 25.46 4.50
C GLU A 9 0.57 26.35 5.22
N ASN A 10 -0.72 26.20 4.90
CA ASN A 10 -1.68 27.23 5.30
C ASN A 10 -1.86 27.36 6.81
N LEU A 11 -1.30 26.54 7.72
CA LEU A 11 -1.36 26.63 9.21
C LEU A 11 -2.75 26.76 9.89
N ASN A 12 -3.78 27.30 9.23
CA ASN A 12 -5.12 27.59 9.71
C ASN A 12 -6.15 26.53 9.27
N ASN A 13 -5.75 25.54 8.46
CA ASN A 13 -6.61 24.42 8.05
C ASN A 13 -5.85 23.09 8.08
N ALA A 14 -6.54 21.96 8.22
CA ALA A 14 -5.91 20.63 8.17
C ALA A 14 -6.12 19.91 6.83
N ARG A 15 -6.62 20.61 5.80
CA ARG A 15 -6.89 20.02 4.50
C ARG A 15 -5.58 19.83 3.74
N VAL A 16 -5.36 18.62 3.22
CA VAL A 16 -4.27 18.32 2.29
C VAL A 16 -4.88 18.08 0.91
N ILE A 17 -4.35 18.76 -0.11
CA ILE A 17 -4.68 18.47 -1.51
C ILE A 17 -3.58 17.54 -2.02
N PHE A 18 -3.96 16.30 -2.32
CA PHE A 18 -3.04 15.26 -2.76
C PHE A 18 -3.43 14.77 -4.16
N CYS A 19 -2.50 14.89 -5.11
CA CYS A 19 -2.64 14.34 -6.45
C CYS A 19 -2.01 12.94 -6.48
N ALA A 20 -2.84 11.91 -6.50
CA ALA A 20 -2.39 10.52 -6.51
C ALA A 20 -1.76 10.13 -7.85
N GLY A 21 -0.65 9.39 -7.82
CA GLY A 21 -0.07 8.77 -9.01
C GLY A 21 1.45 8.84 -9.09
N LYS A 22 2.03 7.96 -9.91
CA LYS A 22 3.49 7.79 -10.08
C LYS A 22 4.21 9.03 -10.64
N GLN A 23 3.48 9.95 -11.27
CA GLN A 23 4.02 11.22 -11.81
C GLN A 23 3.38 12.45 -11.13
N CYS A 24 2.72 12.25 -9.99
CA CYS A 24 2.12 13.31 -9.21
C CYS A 24 2.85 13.40 -7.86
N ASN A 25 2.14 13.31 -6.74
CA ASN A 25 2.72 13.51 -5.40
C ASN A 25 3.11 12.18 -4.72
N GLY A 26 3.20 11.09 -5.47
CA GLY A 26 3.54 9.77 -4.92
C GLY A 26 2.35 9.08 -4.26
N TRP A 27 2.55 8.59 -3.03
CA TRP A 27 1.55 7.87 -2.22
C TRP A 27 1.26 8.65 -0.96
N PHE A 28 -0.01 8.74 -0.56
CA PHE A 28 -0.41 9.32 0.73
C PHE A 28 -0.44 8.20 1.77
N GLY A 29 0.62 8.11 2.56
CA GLY A 29 0.85 7.00 3.49
C GLY A 29 0.39 7.30 4.90
N THR A 30 0.63 6.33 5.80
CA THR A 30 0.32 6.46 7.23
C THR A 30 1.00 7.67 7.87
N ALA A 31 2.25 7.96 7.49
CA ALA A 31 2.97 9.13 8.01
C ALA A 31 2.28 10.45 7.64
N ASP A 32 1.76 10.56 6.42
CA ASP A 32 1.03 11.74 5.96
C ASP A 32 -0.30 11.91 6.70
N VAL A 33 -1.02 10.80 6.93
CA VAL A 33 -2.24 10.78 7.75
C VAL A 33 -1.95 11.26 9.17
N VAL A 34 -0.87 10.78 9.80
CA VAL A 34 -0.47 11.21 11.16
C VAL A 34 -0.12 12.70 11.19
N LYS A 35 0.61 13.19 10.18
CA LYS A 35 0.94 14.63 10.06
C LYS A 35 -0.33 15.47 9.91
N GLN A 36 -1.25 15.06 9.04
CA GLN A 36 -2.53 15.74 8.84
C GLN A 36 -3.38 15.76 10.13
N LEU A 37 -3.50 14.62 10.80
CA LEU A 37 -4.26 14.49 12.05
C LEU A 37 -3.67 15.40 13.14
N SER A 38 -2.35 15.43 13.31
CA SER A 38 -1.69 16.28 14.30
C SER A 38 -2.03 17.76 14.10
N ARG A 39 -2.10 18.20 12.83
CA ARG A 39 -2.52 19.56 12.47
C ARG A 39 -4.02 19.79 12.75
N ALA A 40 -4.89 18.83 12.45
CA ALA A 40 -6.31 18.89 12.78
C ALA A 40 -6.55 19.00 14.29
N MET A 41 -5.87 18.18 15.09
CA MET A 41 -5.94 18.19 16.55
C MET A 41 -5.51 19.55 17.13
N THR A 42 -4.43 20.13 16.60
CA THR A 42 -3.95 21.45 17.03
C THR A 42 -4.98 22.54 16.74
N LEU A 43 -5.58 22.51 15.56
CA LEU A 43 -6.58 23.50 15.15
C LEU A 43 -7.88 23.39 15.95
N VAL A 44 -8.39 22.18 16.13
CA VAL A 44 -9.67 21.98 16.84
C VAL A 44 -9.57 22.35 18.31
N LYS A 45 -8.43 22.04 18.97
CA LYS A 45 -8.16 22.46 20.36
C LYS A 45 -8.10 23.98 20.50
N LYS A 46 -7.52 24.67 19.52
CA LYS A 46 -7.45 26.13 19.53
C LYS A 46 -8.83 26.78 19.31
N GLN A 47 -9.63 26.24 18.40
CA GLN A 47 -10.94 26.80 18.06
C GLN A 47 -12.03 26.44 19.07
N PHE A 48 -11.94 25.28 19.69
CA PHE A 48 -12.95 24.73 20.60
C PHE A 48 -12.28 24.12 21.84
N PRO A 49 -11.65 24.94 22.71
CA PRO A 49 -10.84 24.44 23.83
C PRO A 49 -11.65 23.69 24.89
N ASN A 50 -12.94 23.99 25.00
CA ASN A 50 -13.83 23.46 26.06
C ASN A 50 -14.72 22.32 25.54
N LYS A 51 -14.34 21.67 24.44
CA LYS A 51 -15.10 20.58 23.84
C LYS A 51 -14.22 19.34 23.79
N ASP A 52 -14.83 18.20 24.03
CA ASP A 52 -14.20 16.92 23.77
C ASP A 52 -14.22 16.64 22.27
N HIS A 53 -13.08 16.16 21.75
CA HIS A 53 -12.88 15.92 20.32
C HIS A 53 -12.62 14.44 20.08
N VAL A 54 -13.49 13.81 19.29
CA VAL A 54 -13.33 12.42 18.88
C VAL A 54 -13.00 12.39 17.39
N PHE A 55 -11.89 11.74 17.04
CA PHE A 55 -11.48 11.54 15.65
C PHE A 55 -11.77 10.09 15.25
N ILE A 56 -12.60 9.92 14.22
CA ILE A 56 -12.99 8.60 13.72
C ILE A 56 -12.33 8.40 12.35
N PHE A 57 -11.56 7.33 12.23
CA PHE A 57 -10.93 6.92 10.98
C PHE A 57 -11.65 5.71 10.42
N ASN A 58 -11.93 5.74 9.12
CA ASN A 58 -12.39 4.55 8.43
C ASN A 58 -11.21 3.62 8.18
N ASN A 59 -11.16 2.49 8.88
CA ASN A 59 -10.15 1.45 8.66
C ASN A 59 -10.64 0.43 7.62
N ALA A 60 -11.02 0.92 6.43
CA ALA A 60 -11.45 0.03 5.38
C ALA A 60 -10.27 -0.86 4.93
N THR A 61 -10.42 -2.18 5.11
CA THR A 61 -9.43 -3.22 4.78
C THR A 61 -8.99 -3.20 3.31
N ILE A 62 -9.76 -2.56 2.44
CA ILE A 62 -9.45 -2.34 1.02
C ILE A 62 -8.26 -1.38 0.79
N HIS A 63 -7.79 -0.65 1.81
CA HIS A 63 -6.64 0.26 1.71
C HIS A 63 -5.34 -0.30 2.32
N THR A 64 -5.34 -1.53 2.82
CA THR A 64 -4.12 -2.13 3.37
C THR A 64 -3.11 -2.39 2.25
N LYS A 65 -1.98 -1.67 2.26
CA LYS A 65 -0.84 -1.96 1.39
C LYS A 65 -0.35 -3.37 1.74
N LEU A 66 -0.41 -4.30 0.78
CA LEU A 66 0.25 -5.59 0.93
C LEU A 66 1.75 -5.36 1.10
N PRO A 67 2.45 -6.12 1.96
CA PRO A 67 3.91 -6.08 2.03
C PRO A 67 4.52 -6.21 0.63
N GLU A 68 5.66 -5.58 0.39
CA GLU A 68 6.28 -5.56 -0.95
C GLU A 68 6.66 -6.95 -1.43
N THR A 69 6.82 -7.89 -0.49
CA THR A 69 7.13 -9.30 -0.70
C THR A 69 5.88 -10.18 -0.88
N VAL A 70 4.67 -9.66 -0.64
CA VAL A 70 3.45 -10.48 -0.72
C VAL A 70 3.01 -10.65 -2.17
N PRO A 71 2.74 -11.89 -2.60
CA PRO A 71 2.30 -12.17 -3.96
C PRO A 71 0.95 -11.52 -4.24
N ASN A 72 0.84 -10.86 -5.39
CA ASN A 72 -0.43 -10.34 -5.86
C ASN A 72 -1.24 -11.47 -6.52
N VAL A 73 -2.05 -12.16 -5.70
CA VAL A 73 -2.81 -13.36 -6.10
C VAL A 73 -3.68 -13.12 -7.33
N SER A 74 -4.27 -11.93 -7.49
CA SER A 74 -5.11 -11.58 -8.65
C SER A 74 -4.36 -11.58 -9.99
N LYS A 75 -3.03 -11.54 -9.96
CA LYS A 75 -2.19 -11.59 -11.16
C LYS A 75 -1.60 -12.96 -11.42
N LEU A 76 -1.72 -13.92 -10.50
CA LEU A 76 -1.19 -15.26 -10.70
C LEU A 76 -2.05 -16.02 -11.72
N THR A 77 -1.41 -16.77 -12.60
CA THR A 77 -2.07 -17.68 -13.55
C THR A 77 -2.35 -19.04 -12.90
N LEU A 78 -3.05 -19.95 -13.57
CA LEU A 78 -3.28 -21.30 -13.04
C LEU A 78 -1.97 -22.10 -12.85
N GLY A 79 -0.93 -21.75 -13.62
CA GLY A 79 0.42 -22.31 -13.51
C GLY A 79 1.48 -21.23 -13.78
N PRO A 80 2.78 -21.55 -13.61
CA PRO A 80 3.86 -20.62 -13.91
C PRO A 80 3.76 -20.12 -15.35
N SER A 81 3.73 -18.80 -15.55
CA SER A 81 3.63 -18.20 -16.88
C SER A 81 4.82 -17.29 -17.15
N GLN A 82 5.47 -17.47 -18.30
CA GLN A 82 6.54 -16.55 -18.74
C GLN A 82 6.02 -15.11 -18.97
N LYS A 83 4.71 -14.96 -19.21
CA LYS A 83 4.06 -13.67 -19.44
C LYS A 83 3.70 -12.95 -18.14
N VAL A 84 3.62 -13.66 -17.01
CA VAL A 84 3.24 -13.08 -15.72
C VAL A 84 4.42 -13.16 -14.76
N LYS A 85 5.08 -12.01 -14.59
CA LYS A 85 6.27 -11.85 -13.76
C LYS A 85 6.06 -10.75 -12.72
N GLY A 86 6.75 -10.90 -11.58
CA GLY A 86 6.93 -9.84 -10.61
C GLY A 86 7.80 -8.71 -11.19
N LYS A 87 7.80 -7.56 -10.51
CA LYS A 87 8.63 -6.41 -10.88
C LYS A 87 9.45 -6.02 -9.68
N GLU A 88 10.76 -6.02 -9.85
CA GLU A 88 11.71 -5.49 -8.89
C GLU A 88 12.43 -4.28 -9.51
N PHE A 89 13.02 -3.46 -8.66
CA PHE A 89 13.87 -2.35 -9.09
C PHE A 89 15.32 -2.69 -8.75
N GLY A 90 16.18 -2.69 -9.76
CA GLY A 90 17.61 -2.85 -9.57
C GLY A 90 18.23 -1.63 -8.89
N THR A 91 19.51 -1.74 -8.54
CA THR A 91 20.24 -0.72 -7.78
C THR A 91 20.33 0.63 -8.51
N SER A 92 20.16 0.64 -9.84
CA SER A 92 20.12 1.87 -10.66
C SER A 92 18.70 2.32 -11.02
N GLY A 93 17.66 1.71 -10.43
CA GLY A 93 16.25 2.06 -10.64
C GLY A 93 15.63 1.47 -11.91
N GLU A 94 16.37 0.62 -12.62
CA GLU A 94 15.88 -0.16 -13.74
C GLU A 94 14.85 -1.19 -13.28
N LYS A 95 13.84 -1.46 -14.11
CA LYS A 95 12.83 -2.48 -13.82
C LYS A 95 13.35 -3.85 -14.23
N ILE A 96 13.42 -4.77 -13.29
CA ILE A 96 13.79 -6.17 -13.51
C ILE A 96 12.52 -7.03 -13.41
N LEU A 97 12.30 -7.86 -14.43
CA LEU A 97 11.21 -8.84 -14.44
C LEU A 97 11.68 -10.12 -13.75
N VAL A 98 11.12 -10.41 -12.58
CA VAL A 98 11.47 -11.59 -11.78
C VAL A 98 10.36 -12.61 -11.81
N ASN A 99 10.72 -13.89 -11.76
CA ASN A 99 9.72 -14.94 -11.53
C ASN A 99 9.20 -14.81 -10.10
N TYR A 100 7.91 -15.07 -9.88
CA TYR A 100 7.38 -15.14 -8.52
C TYR A 100 8.07 -16.28 -7.77
N THR A 101 8.68 -15.95 -6.63
CA THR A 101 9.25 -16.92 -5.71
C THR A 101 8.16 -17.44 -4.77
N PRO A 102 8.35 -18.64 -4.18
CA PRO A 102 7.46 -19.15 -3.15
C PRO A 102 7.31 -18.15 -1.98
N ALA A 103 6.11 -18.07 -1.42
CA ALA A 103 5.87 -17.22 -0.25
C ALA A 103 6.55 -17.84 0.98
N VAL A 104 7.11 -17.01 1.85
CA VAL A 104 7.65 -17.43 3.15
C VAL A 104 6.65 -17.02 4.22
N LEU A 105 6.11 -18.00 4.94
CA LEU A 105 5.18 -17.78 6.05
C LEU A 105 5.91 -17.26 7.30
N PRO A 106 5.20 -16.68 8.30
CA PRO A 106 5.83 -16.17 9.51
C PRO A 106 6.66 -17.20 10.30
N ASP A 107 6.32 -18.48 10.18
CA ASP A 107 7.04 -19.62 10.76
C ASP A 107 8.26 -20.08 9.93
N ARG A 108 8.60 -19.32 8.87
CA ARG A 108 9.65 -19.60 7.86
C ARG A 108 9.36 -20.78 6.94
N THR A 109 8.18 -21.38 7.00
CA THR A 109 7.81 -22.41 6.03
C THR A 109 7.59 -21.78 4.65
N ILE A 110 7.90 -22.56 3.62
CA ILE A 110 7.78 -22.11 2.23
C ILE A 110 6.44 -22.61 1.68
N GLN A 111 5.59 -21.68 1.25
CA GLN A 111 4.38 -21.96 0.50
C GLN A 111 4.65 -21.76 -0.99
N GLN A 112 4.65 -22.88 -1.73
CA GLN A 112 4.69 -22.84 -3.20
C GLN A 112 3.45 -22.12 -3.72
N LEU A 113 3.64 -21.19 -4.66
CA LEU A 113 2.52 -20.46 -5.29
C LEU A 113 1.88 -21.24 -6.43
N TYR A 114 2.61 -22.23 -6.96
CA TYR A 114 2.15 -23.12 -8.01
C TYR A 114 2.44 -24.56 -7.60
N HIS A 115 1.48 -25.44 -7.85
CA HIS A 115 1.70 -26.86 -7.76
C HIS A 115 2.29 -27.39 -9.09
N PRO A 116 3.13 -28.44 -9.06
CA PRO A 116 3.55 -29.09 -10.29
C PRO A 116 2.35 -29.72 -11.01
N LEU A 117 2.47 -29.94 -12.32
CA LEU A 117 1.33 -30.32 -13.18
C LEU A 117 0.69 -31.65 -12.78
N ASP A 118 1.47 -32.52 -12.14
CA ASP A 118 1.11 -33.84 -11.61
C ASP A 118 0.64 -33.79 -10.15
N HIS A 119 0.53 -32.61 -9.54
CA HIS A 119 0.06 -32.50 -8.18
C HIS A 119 -1.39 -32.97 -8.08
N PRO A 120 -1.71 -33.87 -7.12
CA PRO A 120 -3.05 -34.37 -6.98
C PRO A 120 -4.02 -33.22 -6.69
N ILE A 121 -4.94 -32.98 -7.62
CA ILE A 121 -6.09 -32.12 -7.36
C ILE A 121 -7.01 -32.92 -6.45
N LYS A 122 -6.91 -32.68 -5.14
CA LYS A 122 -7.94 -33.17 -4.22
C LYS A 122 -9.21 -32.40 -4.54
N ASN A 123 -10.18 -33.06 -5.15
CA ASN A 123 -11.54 -32.53 -5.26
C ASN A 123 -12.04 -32.32 -3.82
N VAL A 124 -11.93 -31.11 -3.31
CA VAL A 124 -12.69 -30.66 -2.14
C VAL A 124 -14.12 -30.43 -2.61
N LEU A 125 -14.82 -31.54 -2.87
CA LEU A 125 -16.25 -31.60 -2.68
C LEU A 125 -16.48 -31.84 -1.19
N ASN A 126 -17.47 -31.16 -0.63
CA ASN A 126 -17.86 -31.04 0.79
C ASN A 126 -17.21 -29.78 1.43
N VAL A 127 -17.94 -28.68 1.67
CA VAL A 127 -19.32 -28.49 2.20
C VAL A 127 -19.98 -27.30 1.54
#